data_AF-A0A0D3AN00-F1
#
_entry.id   AF-A0A0D3AN00-F1
#
_cell.length_a   1.000
_cell.length_b   1.000
_cell.length_c   1.000
_cell.angle_alpha   90.00
_cell.angle_beta   90.00
_cell.angle_gamma   90.00
#
_symmetry.space_group_name_H-M   'P 1'
#
loop_
_entity.id
_entity.type
_entity.pdbx_description
1 polymer ?
#
loop_
_entity_poly.entity_id
_entity_poly.type
_entity_poly.pdbx_seq_one_letter_code
_entity_poly.pdbx_strand_id
1 'polypeptide(L)'
;MWIVLLRLKEEGEEDVDLGQSVYEIYNHNVEVRVFKTGVNLLLLTWMKEFERIFYGNVYDPALLPDAKPNDLQIKLWRNIFSDDGATTPDEPDFKAKA
;
A
#
# COMPACT_ATOMS: atom_id res chain seq x y z
N MET A 1 3.82 -0.88 -6.37
CA MET A 1 5.14 -0.51 -5.82
C MET A 1 5.52 -1.42 -4.66
N TRP A 2 4.77 -1.42 -3.56
CA TRP A 2 5.04 -2.29 -2.42
C TRP A 2 5.27 -3.79 -2.75
N ILE A 3 4.40 -4.44 -3.53
CA ILE A 3 4.59 -5.84 -3.97
C ILE A 3 5.91 -6.04 -4.75
N VAL A 4 6.32 -5.05 -5.53
CA VAL A 4 7.57 -5.11 -6.31
C VAL A 4 8.77 -5.06 -5.38
N LEU A 5 8.75 -4.14 -4.39
CA LEU A 5 9.80 -4.05 -3.38
C LEU A 5 9.85 -5.30 -2.49
N LEU A 6 8.70 -5.88 -2.16
CA LEU A 6 8.63 -7.14 -1.41
C LEU A 6 9.29 -8.29 -2.19
N ARG A 7 8.98 -8.43 -3.48
CA ARG A 7 9.55 -9.47 -4.34
C ARG A 7 11.07 -9.32 -4.50
N LEU A 8 11.56 -8.10 -4.70
CA LEU A 8 12.99 -7.80 -4.84
C LEU A 8 13.76 -8.09 -3.55
N LYS A 9 13.16 -7.82 -2.39
CA LYS A 9 13.74 -8.14 -1.08
C LYS A 9 13.97 -9.65 -0.88
N GLU A 10 13.18 -10.50 -1.54
CA GLU A 10 13.31 -11.96 -1.44
C GLU A 10 14.41 -12.55 -2.34
N GLU A 11 14.94 -11.81 -3.32
CA GLU A 11 15.90 -12.31 -4.32
C GLU A 11 17.38 -12.22 -3.88
N GLY A 12 17.70 -11.41 -2.85
CA GLY A 12 19.06 -11.34 -2.27
C GLY A 12 19.74 -9.98 -2.46
N GLU A 13 21.07 -9.91 -2.22
CA GLU A 13 21.82 -8.65 -2.11
C GLU A 13 21.90 -7.84 -3.42
N GLU A 14 21.98 -8.47 -4.60
CA GLU A 14 22.01 -7.75 -5.89
C GLU A 14 20.71 -6.98 -6.19
N ASP A 15 19.59 -7.43 -5.63
CA ASP A 15 18.28 -6.82 -5.87
C ASP A 15 17.93 -5.72 -4.86
N VAL A 16 18.78 -5.50 -3.85
CA VAL A 16 18.64 -4.39 -2.89
C VAL A 16 18.86 -3.05 -3.58
N ASP A 17 19.88 -2.94 -4.42
CA ASP A 17 20.20 -1.71 -5.17
C ASP A 17 19.12 -1.40 -6.23
N LEU A 18 18.58 -2.45 -6.87
CA LEU A 18 17.45 -2.33 -7.78
C LEU A 18 16.19 -1.88 -7.03
N GLY A 19 15.90 -2.47 -5.87
CA GLY A 19 14.81 -2.08 -4.99
C GLY A 19 14.90 -0.62 -4.58
N GLN A 20 16.08 -0.16 -4.18
CA GLN A 20 16.34 1.24 -3.84
C GLN A 20 16.11 2.17 -5.03
N SER A 21 16.62 1.81 -6.21
CA SER A 21 16.44 2.60 -7.44
C SER A 21 14.96 2.75 -7.81
N VAL A 22 14.20 1.66 -7.73
CA VAL A 22 12.76 1.63 -8.03
C VAL A 22 11.97 2.47 -7.01
N TYR A 23 12.35 2.40 -5.74
CA TYR A 23 11.76 3.20 -4.67
C TYR A 23 11.97 4.71 -4.89
N GLU A 24 13.19 5.14 -5.21
CA GLU A 24 13.53 6.54 -5.46
C GLU A 24 12.77 7.12 -6.67
N ILE A 25 12.73 6.38 -7.78
CA ILE A 25 11.99 6.78 -8.99
C ILE A 25 10.51 6.97 -8.67
N TYR A 26 9.92 6.03 -7.93
CA TYR A 26 8.51 6.13 -7.55
C TYR A 26 8.23 7.35 -6.69
N ASN A 27 9.06 7.61 -5.69
CA ASN A 27 8.87 8.74 -4.78
C ASN A 27 8.99 10.08 -5.50
N HIS A 28 9.97 10.22 -6.39
CA HIS A 28 10.09 11.42 -7.22
C HIS A 28 8.84 11.61 -8.10
N ASN A 29 8.29 10.53 -8.67
CA ASN A 29 7.04 10.60 -9.43
C ASN A 29 5.84 11.03 -8.56
N VAL A 30 5.75 10.55 -7.32
CA VAL A 30 4.71 10.98 -6.36
C VAL A 30 4.88 12.46 -6.03
N GLU A 31 6.10 12.90 -5.71
CA GLU A 31 6.44 14.29 -5.44
C GLU A 31 5.99 15.21 -6.56
N VAL A 32 6.37 14.90 -7.81
CA VAL A 32 6.00 15.71 -8.97
C VAL A 32 4.49 15.81 -9.14
N ARG A 33 3.74 14.71 -8.91
CA ARG A 33 2.27 14.74 -9.02
C ARG A 33 1.63 15.59 -7.92
N VAL A 34 2.10 15.48 -6.68
CA VAL A 34 1.53 16.26 -5.57
C VAL A 34 1.92 17.74 -5.70
N PHE A 35 3.14 18.05 -6.14
CA PHE A 35 3.52 19.42 -6.44
C PHE A 35 2.59 20.06 -7.49
N LYS A 36 2.24 19.31 -8.55
CA LYS A 36 1.33 19.78 -9.60
C LYS A 36 -0.10 20.06 -9.11
N THR A 37 -0.53 19.47 -7.98
CA THR A 37 -1.84 19.79 -7.38
C THR A 37 -1.81 21.04 -6.50
N GLY A 38 -0.66 21.72 -6.41
CA GLY A 38 -0.49 22.94 -5.61
C GLY A 38 -0.20 22.69 -4.13
N VAL A 39 0.00 21.42 -3.74
CA VAL A 39 0.38 21.06 -2.37
C VAL A 39 1.89 21.15 -2.23
N ASN A 40 2.36 22.05 -1.38
CA ASN A 40 3.77 22.16 -1.02
C ASN A 40 4.05 21.19 0.13
N LEU A 41 4.41 19.95 -0.21
CA LEU A 41 4.70 18.92 0.79
C LEU A 41 6.07 19.17 1.43
N LEU A 42 6.13 19.09 2.76
CA LEU A 42 7.35 18.69 3.46
C LEU A 42 7.60 17.22 3.11
N LEU A 43 8.25 17.00 1.98
CA LEU A 43 8.36 15.70 1.32
C LEU A 43 8.85 14.62 2.27
N LEU A 44 9.90 14.91 3.05
CA LEU A 44 10.46 13.98 4.05
C LEU A 44 9.47 13.54 5.13
N THR A 45 8.57 14.41 5.57
CA THR A 45 7.58 14.08 6.61
C THR A 45 6.44 13.25 6.03
N TRP A 46 5.96 13.62 4.84
CA TRP A 46 4.89 12.90 4.17
C TRP A 46 5.34 11.59 3.56
N MET A 47 6.59 11.50 3.09
CA MET A 47 7.18 10.25 2.62
C MET A 47 7.24 9.20 3.73
N LYS A 48 7.55 9.58 4.97
CA LYS A 48 7.50 8.66 6.12
C LYS A 48 6.08 8.17 6.42
N GLU A 49 5.09 9.03 6.24
CA GLU A 49 3.69 8.65 6.46
C GLU A 49 3.16 7.78 5.31
N PHE A 50 3.53 8.09 4.07
CA PHE A 50 3.30 7.23 2.91
C PHE A 50 4.03 5.90 3.05
N GLU A 51 5.26 5.88 3.58
CA GLU A 51 5.96 4.65 3.93
C GLU A 51 5.20 3.84 4.97
N ARG A 52 4.72 4.48 6.03
CA ARG A 52 3.93 3.79 7.06
C ARG A 52 2.65 3.16 6.49
N ILE A 53 1.98 3.83 5.56
CA ILE A 53 0.69 3.40 4.99
C ILE A 53 0.87 2.41 3.82
N PHE A 54 1.79 2.68 2.90
CA PHE A 54 2.00 1.90 1.67
C PHE A 54 3.12 0.87 1.79
N TYR A 55 4.17 1.14 2.56
CA TYR A 55 5.32 0.25 2.74
C TYR A 55 5.39 -0.40 4.12
N GLY A 56 4.48 -0.05 5.03
CA GLY A 56 4.32 -0.78 6.27
C GLY A 56 3.89 -2.22 5.96
N ASN A 57 4.30 -3.17 6.81
CA ASN A 57 3.89 -4.57 6.80
C ASN A 57 2.37 -4.77 6.98
N VAL A 58 1.53 -3.79 6.66
CA VAL A 58 0.07 -3.87 6.77
C VAL A 58 -0.42 -5.03 5.93
N TYR A 59 0.08 -5.15 4.70
CA TYR A 59 -0.35 -6.17 3.76
C TYR A 59 0.52 -7.44 3.80
N ASP A 60 1.76 -7.39 4.33
CA ASP A 60 2.69 -8.54 4.31
C ASP A 60 2.07 -9.80 4.95
N PRO A 61 1.50 -9.74 6.17
CA PRO A 61 0.87 -10.91 6.80
C PRO A 61 -0.36 -11.42 6.04
N ALA A 62 -0.99 -10.57 5.22
CA ALA A 62 -2.17 -10.96 4.43
C ALA A 62 -1.81 -11.66 3.12
N LEU A 63 -0.54 -11.63 2.72
CA LEU A 63 -0.04 -12.33 1.53
C LEU A 63 0.63 -13.67 1.87
N LEU A 64 0.81 -13.97 3.16
CA LEU A 64 1.40 -15.24 3.57
C LEU A 64 0.44 -16.42 3.35
N PRO A 65 0.96 -17.65 3.15
CA PRO A 65 0.11 -18.83 2.95
C PRO A 65 -0.83 -19.13 4.11
N ASP A 66 -0.49 -18.69 5.32
CA ASP A 66 -1.24 -18.84 6.56
C ASP A 66 -2.15 -17.64 6.90
N ALA A 67 -2.26 -16.67 5.98
CA ALA A 67 -3.16 -15.53 6.14
C ALA A 67 -4.61 -15.98 6.35
N LYS A 68 -5.35 -15.24 7.19
CA LYS A 68 -6.78 -15.48 7.37
C LYS A 68 -7.51 -15.26 6.04
N PRO A 69 -8.59 -16.02 5.76
CA PRO A 69 -9.46 -15.71 4.65
C PRO A 69 -9.88 -14.24 4.70
N ASN A 70 -9.88 -13.57 3.55
CA ASN A 70 -10.25 -12.17 3.37
C ASN A 70 -9.34 -11.10 4.00
N ASP A 71 -8.22 -11.46 4.66
CA ASP A 71 -7.35 -10.48 5.34
C ASP A 71 -6.83 -9.39 4.39
N LEU A 72 -6.46 -9.77 3.17
CA LEU A 72 -6.01 -8.83 2.15
C LEU A 72 -7.15 -7.89 1.71
N GLN A 73 -8.35 -8.43 1.48
CA GLN A 73 -9.54 -7.66 1.09
C GLN A 73 -9.90 -6.64 2.18
N ILE A 74 -9.88 -7.03 3.45
CA ILE A 74 -10.17 -6.14 4.59
C ILE A 74 -9.15 -5.01 4.68
N LYS A 75 -7.86 -5.32 4.54
CA LYS A 75 -6.78 -4.33 4.59
C LYS A 75 -6.82 -3.36 3.41
N LEU A 76 -7.14 -3.85 2.20
CA LEU A 76 -7.34 -3.00 1.03
C LEU A 76 -8.53 -2.08 1.23
N TRP A 77 -9.66 -2.61 1.71
CA TRP A 77 -10.83 -1.81 2.06
C TRP A 77 -10.48 -0.71 3.06
N ARG A 78 -9.80 -1.04 4.15
CA ARG A 78 -9.46 -0.06 5.19
C ARG A 78 -8.57 1.08 4.70
N ASN A 79 -7.66 0.81 3.76
CA ASN A 79 -6.68 1.79 3.33
C ASN A 79 -7.10 2.58 2.08
N ILE A 80 -8.07 2.08 1.31
CA ILE A 80 -8.47 2.69 0.03
C ILE A 80 -9.93 3.16 0.07
N PHE A 81 -10.81 2.43 0.75
CA PHE A 81 -12.27 2.59 0.64
C PHE A 81 -12.96 2.93 1.96
N SER A 82 -12.25 2.97 3.10
CA SER A 82 -12.86 3.21 4.43
C SER A 82 -13.58 4.56 4.52
N ASP A 83 -13.06 5.55 3.80
CA ASP A 83 -13.54 6.93 3.87
C ASP A 83 -14.66 7.19 2.84
N ASP A 84 -14.92 6.23 1.94
CA ASP A 84 -15.92 6.31 0.87
C ASP A 84 -17.31 5.81 1.33
N GLY A 85 -17.46 5.42 2.59
CA GLY A 85 -18.72 4.88 3.14
C GLY A 85 -19.10 3.49 2.61
N ALA A 86 -18.15 2.78 1.97
CA ALA A 86 -18.34 1.41 1.52
C ALA A 86 -18.49 0.45 2.72
N THR A 87 -19.37 -0.56 2.64
CA THR A 87 -19.49 -1.57 3.70
C THR A 87 -18.26 -2.47 3.74
N THR A 88 -17.91 -2.96 4.94
CA THR A 88 -16.73 -3.81 5.13
C THR A 88 -16.90 -5.16 4.41
N PRO A 89 -15.82 -5.78 3.91
CA PRO A 89 -15.88 -7.10 3.26
C PRO A 89 -16.35 -8.24 4.18
N ASP A 90 -16.39 -8.02 5.49
CA ASP A 90 -16.85 -8.98 6.51
C ASP A 90 -18.33 -8.83 6.88
N GLU A 91 -19.02 -7.78 6.41
CA GLU A 91 -20.47 -7.74 6.52
C GLU A 91 -21.06 -8.72 5.49
N PRO A 92 -21.85 -9.73 5.94
CA PRO A 92 -22.67 -10.48 5.00
C PRO A 92 -23.53 -9.49 4.26
N ASP A 93 -23.62 -9.61 2.93
CA ASP A 93 -24.53 -8.81 2.13
C ASP A 93 -25.98 -9.12 2.55
N PHE A 94 -26.46 -8.44 3.59
CA PHE A 94 -27.84 -8.57 4.07
C PHE A 94 -28.84 -7.94 3.09
N LYS A 95 -28.39 -7.43 1.93
CA LYS A 95 -29.24 -6.91 0.86
C LYS A 95 -29.36 -7.82 -0.36
N ALA A 96 -29.00 -9.09 -0.26
CA ALA A 96 -29.55 -10.12 -1.14
C ALA A 96 -30.78 -10.79 -0.48
N LYS A 97 -31.88 -10.04 -0.32
CA LYS A 97 -33.20 -10.64 -0.04
C LYS A 97 -34.08 -10.54 -1.29
N ALA A 98 -34.39 -11.74 -1.80
CA ALA A 98 -35.57 -12.21 -2.54
C ALA A 98 -36.34 -11.21 -3.40
#